data_AF-A0AAD1RI67-F1
#
_entry.id   AF-A0AAD1RI67-F1
#
_cell.length_a   1.000
_cell.length_b   1.000
_cell.length_c   1.000
_cell.angle_alpha   90.00
_cell.angle_beta   90.00
_cell.angle_gamma   90.00
#
_symmetry.space_group_name_H-M   'P 1'
#
loop_
_entity.id
_entity.type
_entity.pdbx_description
1 polymer ?
#
loop_
_entity_poly.entity_id
_entity_poly.type
_entity_poly.pdbx_seq_one_letter_code
_entity_poly.pdbx_strand_id
1 'polypeptide(L)'
;MGARISRVFRDFNIENRAHRLIGKDKVRAAPPHPGTREAQQAQLEKHPEIQDAVYKKDDKLLLRLKEVYVDSRDPSLQVKSEDEPSSGQEEFRLPKLTMGSNQFSVVDVKDIPKGKISILEALTALHNHKQNPQIWTSEKIAKEYNLDIKDCQSLLEYFIPFDMKIIPRQDTKDVTET
;
A
#
# COMPACT_ATOMS: atom_id res chain seq x y z
N MET A 1 11.00 -20.74 33.89
CA MET A 1 12.47 -20.87 34.01
C MET A 1 13.16 -21.55 32.80
N GLY A 2 12.61 -21.52 31.57
CA GLY A 2 13.23 -22.18 30.41
C GLY A 2 14.20 -21.31 29.58
N ALA A 3 14.10 -19.98 29.68
CA ALA A 3 14.82 -19.04 28.83
C ALA A 3 16.34 -18.94 29.11
N ARG A 4 16.79 -19.36 30.30
CA ARG A 4 18.23 -19.35 30.66
C ARG A 4 18.98 -20.53 30.03
N ILE A 5 18.31 -21.67 29.91
CA ILE A 5 18.86 -22.88 29.33
C ILE A 5 18.98 -22.73 27.80
N SER A 6 17.98 -22.12 27.15
CA SER A 6 18.02 -21.90 25.69
C SER A 6 19.12 -20.95 25.22
N ARG A 7 19.51 -19.96 26.03
CA ARG A 7 20.62 -19.04 25.71
C ARG A 7 21.97 -19.76 25.67
N VAL A 8 22.27 -20.59 26.67
CA VAL A 8 23.54 -21.34 26.74
C VAL A 8 23.71 -22.28 25.54
N PHE A 9 22.63 -22.93 25.09
CA PHE A 9 22.68 -23.76 23.88
C PHE A 9 22.82 -22.95 22.59
N ARG A 10 22.22 -21.76 22.51
CA ARG A 10 22.34 -20.87 21.35
C ARG A 10 23.74 -20.28 21.22
N ASP A 11 24.37 -19.98 22.35
CA ASP A 11 25.62 -19.25 22.46
C ASP A 11 26.85 -20.18 22.49
N PHE A 12 26.63 -21.48 22.32
CA PHE A 12 27.70 -22.44 22.20
C PHE A 12 28.48 -22.25 20.89
N ASN A 13 29.79 -22.04 21.00
CA ASN A 13 30.72 -22.00 19.88
C ASN A 13 30.42 -20.90 18.83
N ILE A 14 30.01 -19.71 19.30
CA ILE A 14 29.69 -18.56 18.46
C ILE A 14 30.90 -18.14 17.61
N GLU A 15 32.10 -18.14 18.15
CA GLU A 15 33.32 -17.67 17.46
C GLU A 15 33.60 -18.48 16.18
N ASN A 16 33.64 -19.81 16.28
CA ASN A 16 33.84 -20.66 15.10
C ASN A 16 32.69 -20.54 14.10
N ARG A 17 31.45 -20.33 14.57
CA ARG A 17 30.29 -20.07 13.70
C ARG A 17 30.44 -18.73 12.98
N ALA A 18 30.90 -17.69 13.67
CA ALA A 18 31.16 -16.37 13.09
C ALA A 18 32.26 -16.46 12.03
N HIS A 19 33.40 -17.08 12.33
CA HIS A 19 34.47 -17.29 11.37
C HIS A 19 34.02 -18.11 10.15
N ARG A 20 33.19 -19.14 10.35
CA ARG A 20 32.59 -19.91 9.25
C ARG A 20 31.64 -19.08 8.38
N LEU A 21 30.96 -18.08 8.94
CA LEU A 21 30.08 -17.19 8.17
C LEU A 21 30.85 -16.09 7.46
N ILE A 22 31.88 -15.53 8.08
CA ILE A 22 32.75 -14.50 7.51
C ILE A 22 33.62 -15.07 6.38
N GLY A 23 34.10 -16.30 6.53
CA GLY A 23 34.92 -16.99 5.53
C GLY A 23 34.14 -17.60 4.36
N LYS A 24 32.79 -17.51 4.36
CA LYS A 24 32.01 -17.84 3.18
C LYS A 24 32.17 -16.74 2.14
N ASP A 25 32.28 -17.14 0.88
CA ASP A 25 32.21 -16.19 -0.22
C ASP A 25 30.90 -15.39 -0.12
N LYS A 26 31.00 -14.08 -0.34
CA LYS A 26 29.83 -13.21 -0.36
C LYS A 26 28.86 -13.73 -1.40
N VAL A 27 27.59 -13.86 -1.01
CA VAL A 27 26.54 -14.32 -1.91
C VAL A 27 26.53 -13.40 -3.14
N ARG A 28 26.58 -14.00 -4.32
CA ARG A 28 26.48 -13.26 -5.59
C ARG A 28 25.16 -12.47 -5.57
N ALA A 29 25.25 -11.17 -5.81
CA ALA A 29 24.07 -10.33 -5.92
C ALA A 29 23.11 -10.90 -6.97
N ALA A 30 21.81 -10.81 -6.70
CA ALA A 30 20.79 -11.25 -7.63
C ALA A 30 20.97 -10.52 -8.98
N PRO A 31 20.74 -11.21 -10.12
CA PRO A 31 20.85 -10.57 -11.42
C PRO A 31 19.81 -9.44 -11.54
N PRO A 32 20.20 -8.26 -12.06
CA PRO A 32 19.25 -7.18 -12.29
C PRO A 32 18.28 -7.52 -13.43
N HIS A 33 17.10 -6.90 -13.41
CA HIS A 33 16.10 -7.02 -14.48
C HIS A 33 16.68 -6.50 -15.82
N PRO A 34 16.32 -7.10 -16.97
CA PRO A 34 16.85 -6.71 -18.29
C PRO A 34 16.74 -5.21 -18.59
N GLY A 35 15.57 -4.60 -18.34
CA GLY A 35 15.40 -3.15 -18.56
C GLY A 35 16.31 -2.28 -17.69
N THR A 36 16.63 -2.71 -16.46
CA THR A 36 17.58 -1.99 -15.60
C THR A 36 19.01 -2.12 -16.12
N ARG A 37 19.37 -3.29 -16.63
CA ARG A 37 20.69 -3.54 -17.22
C ARG A 37 20.92 -2.70 -18.47
N GLU A 38 19.93 -2.60 -19.35
CA GLU A 38 19.98 -1.78 -20.56
C GLU A 38 20.12 -0.29 -20.23
N ALA A 39 19.34 0.20 -19.25
CA ALA A 39 19.45 1.58 -18.78
C ALA A 39 20.85 1.90 -18.23
N GLN A 40 21.42 0.99 -17.42
CA GLN A 40 22.78 1.13 -16.90
C GLN A 40 23.81 1.17 -18.02
N GLN A 41 23.72 0.26 -19.00
CA GLN A 41 24.61 0.21 -20.16
C GLN A 41 24.54 1.48 -20.99
N ALA A 42 23.34 1.98 -21.28
CA ALA A 42 23.15 3.23 -22.02
C ALA A 42 23.75 4.45 -21.28
N GLN A 43 23.72 4.47 -19.94
CA GLN A 43 24.39 5.53 -19.18
C GLN A 43 25.92 5.40 -19.20
N LEU A 44 26.43 4.17 -19.10
CA LEU A 44 27.86 3.87 -19.17
C LEU A 44 28.46 4.22 -20.54
N GLU A 45 27.71 4.01 -21.62
CA GLU A 45 28.10 4.40 -22.98
C GLU A 45 28.14 5.93 -23.15
N LYS A 46 27.16 6.64 -22.57
CA LYS A 46 27.11 8.11 -22.62
C LYS A 46 28.21 8.78 -21.79
N HIS A 47 28.60 8.16 -20.68
CA HIS A 47 29.58 8.70 -19.74
C HIS A 47 30.57 7.63 -19.29
N PRO A 48 31.55 7.27 -20.14
CA PRO A 48 32.54 6.24 -19.81
C PRO A 48 33.43 6.64 -18.61
N GLU A 49 33.61 7.95 -18.40
CA GLU A 49 34.39 8.53 -17.29
C GLU A 49 33.87 8.11 -15.90
N ILE A 50 32.58 7.80 -15.77
CA ILE A 50 31.96 7.42 -14.50
C ILE A 50 32.53 6.11 -13.98
N GLN A 51 32.85 5.15 -14.86
CA GLN A 51 33.40 3.86 -14.42
C GLN A 51 34.72 4.04 -13.70
N ASP A 52 35.62 4.84 -14.27
CA ASP A 52 36.93 5.12 -13.69
C ASP A 52 36.81 6.03 -12.45
N ALA A 53 35.86 6.96 -12.45
CA ALA A 53 35.62 7.86 -11.33
C ALA A 53 35.09 7.12 -10.08
N VAL A 54 34.29 6.05 -10.25
CA VAL A 54 33.76 5.26 -9.13
C VAL A 54 34.87 4.52 -8.36
N TYR A 55 35.90 4.04 -9.06
CA TYR A 55 37.03 3.36 -8.42
C TYR A 55 38.12 4.31 -7.92
N LYS A 56 38.11 5.57 -8.38
CA LYS A 56 39.04 6.60 -7.94
C LYS A 56 38.48 7.36 -6.76
N LYS A 57 39.37 7.80 -5.89
CA LYS A 57 39.04 8.65 -4.75
C LYS A 57 38.82 10.09 -5.23
N ASP A 58 37.67 10.68 -4.90
CA ASP A 58 37.39 12.10 -5.16
C ASP A 58 37.71 12.95 -3.92
N ASP A 59 38.79 13.72 -4.00
CA ASP A 59 39.25 14.57 -2.91
C ASP A 59 38.30 15.73 -2.61
N LYS A 60 37.53 16.22 -3.60
CA LYS A 60 36.54 17.29 -3.40
C LYS A 60 35.37 16.80 -2.57
N LEU A 61 34.88 15.58 -2.84
CA LEU A 61 33.85 14.95 -2.04
C LEU A 61 34.33 14.65 -0.62
N LEU A 62 35.57 14.18 -0.47
CA LEU A 62 36.16 13.93 0.84
C LEU A 62 36.22 15.21 1.69
N LEU A 63 36.65 16.33 1.10
CA LEU A 63 36.71 17.62 1.79
C LEU A 63 35.31 18.06 2.25
N ARG A 64 34.29 17.94 1.41
CA ARG A 64 32.89 18.26 1.78
C ARG A 64 32.37 17.41 2.93
N LEU A 65 32.66 16.11 2.93
CA LEU A 65 32.29 15.22 4.03
C LEU A 65 33.00 15.58 5.34
N LYS A 66 34.20 16.15 5.26
CA LYS A 66 34.94 16.64 6.42
C LYS A 66 34.40 17.98 6.94
N GLU A 67 33.99 18.86 6.03
CA GLU A 67 33.54 20.22 6.36
C GLU A 67 32.07 20.26 6.81
N VAL A 68 31.20 19.45 6.21
CA VAL A 68 29.75 19.45 6.50
C VAL A 68 29.44 18.37 7.53
N TYR A 69 29.39 18.78 8.79
CA TYR A 69 28.84 17.95 9.88
C TYR A 69 27.31 18.09 9.89
N VAL A 70 26.61 17.01 9.56
CA VAL A 70 25.14 16.96 9.64
C VAL A 70 24.75 16.43 11.01
N ASP A 71 24.22 17.32 11.85
CA ASP A 71 23.61 16.95 13.14
C ASP A 71 22.14 16.55 12.88
N SER A 72 21.89 15.26 12.68
CA SER A 72 20.51 14.76 12.49
C SER A 72 19.80 14.74 13.82
N ARG A 73 19.05 15.82 14.09
CA ARG A 73 18.07 15.85 15.18
C ARG A 73 16.76 15.28 14.69
N ASP A 74 16.78 14.02 14.28
CA ASP A 74 15.53 13.30 14.13
C ASP A 74 14.91 13.22 15.54
N PRO A 75 13.65 13.63 15.74
CA PRO A 75 12.96 13.24 16.96
C PRO A 75 13.08 11.73 17.01
N SER A 76 13.62 11.19 18.11
CA SER A 76 13.80 9.74 18.26
C SER A 76 12.50 9.10 17.81
N LEU A 77 12.51 8.44 16.65
CA LEU A 77 11.44 7.55 16.29
C LEU A 77 11.43 6.60 17.46
N GLN A 78 10.43 6.77 18.33
CA GLN A 78 10.07 5.71 19.24
C GLN A 78 9.82 4.56 18.29
N VAL A 79 10.83 3.69 18.17
CA VAL A 79 10.66 2.37 17.64
C VAL A 79 9.53 1.88 18.50
N LYS A 80 8.32 1.91 17.94
CA LYS A 80 7.21 1.18 18.53
C LYS A 80 7.80 -0.21 18.61
N SER A 81 8.18 -0.61 19.82
CA SER A 81 8.48 -1.99 20.09
C SER A 81 7.34 -2.76 19.46
N GLU A 82 7.64 -3.86 18.77
CA GLU A 82 6.62 -4.73 18.19
C GLU A 82 5.60 -5.23 19.25
N ASP A 83 5.84 -4.89 20.53
CA ASP A 83 5.02 -5.11 21.71
C ASP A 83 4.09 -3.93 22.12
N GLU A 84 4.13 -2.78 21.45
CA GLU A 84 3.06 -1.78 21.61
C GLU A 84 1.86 -2.25 20.78
N PRO A 85 0.73 -2.65 21.39
CA PRO A 85 -0.44 -3.01 20.61
C PRO A 85 -0.80 -1.78 19.78
N SER A 86 -0.72 -1.90 18.46
CA SER A 86 -1.26 -0.92 17.54
C SER A 86 -2.62 -0.48 18.10
N SER A 87 -2.72 0.80 18.44
CA SER A 87 -3.86 1.41 19.10
C SER A 87 -5.18 0.90 18.49
N GLY A 88 -5.86 0.03 19.24
CA GLY A 88 -7.10 -0.64 18.84
C GLY A 88 -6.85 -1.96 18.12
N GLN A 89 -7.25 -3.07 18.73
CA GLN A 89 -7.61 -4.26 17.94
C GLN A 89 -8.64 -3.79 16.90
N GLU A 90 -8.25 -3.67 15.64
CA GLU A 90 -9.18 -3.34 14.57
C GLU A 90 -10.21 -4.47 14.55
N GLU A 91 -11.39 -4.22 15.10
CA GLU A 91 -12.45 -5.21 15.09
C GLU A 91 -12.91 -5.37 13.64
N PHE A 92 -12.85 -6.59 13.11
CA PHE A 92 -13.30 -6.90 11.76
C PHE A 92 -14.76 -7.33 11.77
N ARG A 93 -15.46 -7.02 10.68
CA ARG A 93 -16.80 -7.51 10.35
C ARG A 93 -16.75 -8.30 9.05
N LEU A 94 -17.67 -9.25 8.91
CA LEU A 94 -17.87 -9.93 7.65
C LEU A 94 -18.56 -9.00 6.64
N PRO A 95 -18.24 -9.11 5.34
CA PRO A 95 -18.96 -8.44 4.29
C PRO A 95 -20.41 -8.93 4.25
N LYS A 96 -21.35 -8.02 4.03
CA LYS A 96 -22.76 -8.37 3.83
C LYS A 96 -23.05 -8.85 2.42
N LEU A 97 -22.25 -8.39 1.47
CA LEU A 97 -22.36 -8.73 0.07
C LEU A 97 -21.03 -9.33 -0.40
N THR A 98 -21.10 -10.56 -0.88
CA THR A 98 -20.00 -11.25 -1.54
C THR A 98 -20.34 -11.41 -3.02
N MET A 99 -19.36 -11.27 -3.91
CA MET A 99 -19.62 -11.33 -5.34
C MET A 99 -19.58 -12.80 -5.77
N GLY A 100 -20.69 -13.52 -5.58
CA GLY A 100 -20.82 -14.96 -5.81
C GLY A 100 -20.63 -15.46 -7.25
N SER A 101 -20.12 -14.63 -8.16
CA SER A 101 -19.78 -15.01 -9.52
C SER A 101 -18.29 -15.32 -9.62
N ASN A 102 -17.97 -16.57 -9.93
CA ASN A 102 -16.65 -17.18 -10.13
C ASN A 102 -15.67 -16.43 -11.09
N GLN A 103 -16.10 -15.30 -11.67
CA GLN A 103 -15.31 -14.46 -12.59
C GLN A 103 -14.41 -13.45 -11.87
N PHE A 104 -14.67 -13.12 -10.60
CA PHE A 104 -13.92 -12.11 -9.84
C PHE A 104 -13.50 -12.57 -8.44
N SER A 105 -13.34 -13.89 -8.24
CA SER A 105 -13.01 -14.52 -6.96
C SER A 105 -11.70 -14.04 -6.31
N VAL A 106 -10.84 -13.34 -7.06
CA VAL A 106 -9.60 -12.74 -6.55
C VAL A 106 -9.86 -11.47 -5.72
N VAL A 107 -11.03 -10.83 -5.85
CA VAL A 107 -11.37 -9.54 -5.23
C VAL A 107 -12.33 -9.70 -4.03
N ASP A 108 -12.74 -10.91 -3.68
CA ASP A 108 -13.61 -11.13 -2.52
C ASP A 108 -12.88 -10.80 -1.22
N VAL A 109 -13.18 -9.61 -0.70
CA VAL A 109 -12.71 -9.16 0.62
C VAL A 109 -13.36 -10.04 1.68
N LYS A 110 -12.56 -10.76 2.47
CA LYS A 110 -13.07 -11.70 3.49
C LYS A 110 -13.43 -11.01 4.81
N ASP A 111 -12.63 -10.03 5.22
CA ASP A 111 -12.77 -9.32 6.48
C ASP A 111 -12.66 -7.82 6.22
N ILE A 112 -13.62 -7.05 6.74
CA ILE A 112 -13.66 -5.59 6.59
C ILE A 112 -13.49 -4.96 7.99
N PRO A 113 -12.51 -4.09 8.22
CA PRO A 113 -12.37 -3.43 9.52
C PRO A 113 -13.57 -2.51 9.80
N LYS A 114 -14.00 -2.43 11.07
CA LYS A 114 -15.05 -1.49 11.50
C LYS A 114 -14.67 -0.05 11.14
N GLY A 115 -15.67 0.75 10.77
CA GLY A 115 -15.46 2.10 10.24
C GLY A 115 -15.11 2.15 8.76
N LYS A 116 -14.87 1.01 8.08
CA LYS A 116 -14.64 0.96 6.62
C LYS A 116 -15.73 0.18 5.90
N ILE A 117 -15.86 0.44 4.60
CA ILE A 117 -16.77 -0.26 3.70
C ILE A 117 -16.07 -0.76 2.45
N SER A 118 -16.55 -1.89 1.92
CA SER A 118 -16.18 -2.33 0.58
C SER A 118 -16.85 -1.44 -0.47
N ILE A 119 -16.22 -1.31 -1.63
CA ILE A 119 -16.75 -0.55 -2.78
C ILE A 119 -18.12 -1.10 -3.19
N LEU A 120 -18.29 -2.41 -3.19
CA LEU A 120 -19.55 -3.04 -3.57
C LEU A 120 -20.67 -2.70 -2.58
N GLU A 121 -20.38 -2.81 -1.28
CA GLU A 121 -21.32 -2.41 -0.22
C GLU A 121 -21.67 -0.92 -0.32
N ALA A 122 -20.67 -0.06 -0.56
CA ALA A 122 -20.88 1.38 -0.74
C ALA A 122 -21.83 1.67 -1.89
N LEU A 123 -21.60 1.06 -3.06
CA LEU A 123 -22.45 1.24 -4.24
C LEU A 123 -23.88 0.76 -4.00
N THR A 124 -24.07 -0.38 -3.33
CA THR A 124 -25.41 -0.87 -2.99
C THR A 124 -26.14 0.02 -1.98
N ALA A 125 -25.43 0.51 -0.95
CA ALA A 125 -26.01 1.43 0.03
C ALA A 125 -26.45 2.74 -0.63
N LEU A 126 -25.62 3.30 -1.50
CA LEU A 126 -25.92 4.51 -2.28
C LEU A 126 -27.10 4.30 -3.23
N HIS A 127 -27.14 3.17 -3.92
CA HIS A 127 -28.25 2.82 -4.82
C HIS A 127 -29.58 2.71 -4.06
N ASN A 128 -29.57 2.02 -2.91
CA ASN A 128 -30.74 1.85 -2.07
C ASN A 128 -31.24 3.18 -1.47
N HIS A 129 -30.32 4.06 -1.06
CA HIS A 129 -30.65 5.42 -0.64
C HIS A 129 -31.29 6.22 -1.78
N LYS A 130 -30.75 6.15 -3.01
CA LYS A 130 -31.35 6.81 -4.18
C LYS A 130 -32.76 6.29 -4.47
N GLN A 131 -33.02 4.99 -4.33
CA GLN A 131 -34.36 4.43 -4.55
C GLN A 131 -35.37 4.79 -3.46
N ASN A 132 -34.97 4.68 -2.18
CA ASN A 132 -35.87 4.84 -1.04
C ASN A 132 -35.19 5.65 0.08
N PRO A 133 -35.10 6.99 -0.06
CA PRO A 133 -34.35 7.84 0.88
C PRO A 133 -34.97 7.86 2.29
N GLN A 134 -36.29 7.66 2.41
CA GLN A 134 -36.99 7.60 3.70
C GLN A 134 -36.64 6.35 4.52
N ILE A 135 -36.39 5.23 3.83
CA ILE A 135 -36.11 3.93 4.47
C ILE A 135 -34.61 3.79 4.73
N TRP A 136 -33.77 4.26 3.81
CA TRP A 136 -32.33 4.13 3.85
C TRP A 136 -31.66 5.41 4.35
N THR A 137 -32.03 5.89 5.53
CA THR A 137 -31.43 7.09 6.13
C THR A 137 -29.94 6.87 6.48
N SER A 138 -29.17 7.95 6.62
CA SER A 138 -27.77 7.93 7.07
C SER A 138 -27.57 7.12 8.36
N GLU A 139 -28.48 7.24 9.32
CA GLU A 139 -28.45 6.49 10.58
C GLU A 139 -28.59 4.97 10.37
N LYS A 140 -29.44 4.56 9.43
CA LYS A 140 -29.65 3.14 9.12
C LYS A 140 -28.38 2.57 8.48
N ILE A 141 -27.79 3.28 7.53
CA ILE A 141 -26.57 2.86 6.83
C ILE A 141 -25.39 2.77 7.82
N ALA A 142 -25.26 3.76 8.70
CA ALA A 142 -24.21 3.77 9.73
C ALA A 142 -24.31 2.56 10.66
N LYS A 143 -25.52 2.26 11.16
CA LYS A 143 -25.78 1.07 11.99
C LYS A 143 -25.56 -0.23 11.24
N GLU A 144 -25.95 -0.28 9.97
CA GLU A 144 -25.82 -1.48 9.16
C GLU A 144 -24.37 -1.85 8.87
N TYR A 145 -23.51 -0.87 8.57
CA TYR A 145 -22.13 -1.11 8.16
C TYR A 145 -21.08 -0.78 9.23
N ASN A 146 -21.52 -0.45 10.46
CA ASN A 146 -20.67 -0.01 11.57
C ASN A 146 -19.77 1.18 11.18
N LEU A 147 -20.37 2.23 10.64
CA LEU A 147 -19.70 3.47 10.23
C LEU A 147 -20.04 4.63 11.14
N ASP A 148 -19.20 5.67 11.12
CA ASP A 148 -19.55 6.92 11.78
C ASP A 148 -20.69 7.63 11.03
N ILE A 149 -21.62 8.19 11.79
CA ILE A 149 -22.81 8.86 11.25
C ILE A 149 -22.40 10.08 10.43
N LYS A 150 -21.35 10.80 10.85
CA LYS A 150 -20.81 11.99 10.16
C LYS A 150 -20.28 11.64 8.76
N ASP A 151 -19.54 10.54 8.67
CA ASP A 151 -18.99 10.05 7.42
C ASP A 151 -20.10 9.56 6.50
N CYS A 152 -21.13 8.89 7.03
CA CYS A 152 -22.31 8.50 6.26
C CYS A 152 -23.09 9.70 5.71
N GLN A 153 -23.29 10.75 6.51
CA GLN A 153 -23.96 11.97 6.05
C GLN A 153 -23.18 12.64 4.92
N SER A 154 -21.87 12.79 5.09
CA SER A 154 -20.98 13.36 4.09
C SER A 154 -20.96 12.52 2.81
N LEU A 155 -20.93 11.20 2.95
CA LEU A 155 -20.98 10.27 1.83
C LEU A 155 -22.29 10.43 1.03
N LEU A 156 -23.43 10.56 1.68
CA LEU A 156 -24.71 10.74 0.99
C LEU A 156 -24.88 12.11 0.34
N GLU A 157 -24.31 13.16 0.94
CA GLU A 157 -24.40 14.53 0.45
C GLU A 157 -23.45 14.79 -0.74
N TYR A 158 -22.19 14.36 -0.63
CA TYR A 158 -21.15 14.73 -1.61
C TYR A 158 -20.89 13.65 -2.66
N PHE A 159 -21.22 12.39 -2.40
CA PHE A 159 -20.89 11.29 -3.31
C PHE A 159 -22.11 10.85 -4.11
N ILE A 160 -22.25 11.41 -5.31
CA ILE A 160 -23.31 11.06 -6.27
C ILE A 160 -22.70 10.24 -7.42
N PRO A 161 -22.67 8.89 -7.31
CA PRO A 161 -22.14 8.07 -8.38
C PRO A 161 -23.10 8.08 -9.58
N PHE A 162 -22.51 8.32 -10.76
CA PHE A 162 -23.09 8.15 -12.11
C PHE A 162 -24.54 8.64 -12.26
N ASP A 163 -24.74 9.94 -12.48
CA ASP A 163 -26.01 10.46 -13.00
C ASP A 163 -26.09 10.23 -14.51
N MET A 164 -26.55 9.03 -14.88
CA MET A 164 -26.71 8.64 -16.28
C MET A 164 -27.96 9.30 -16.88
N LYS A 165 -27.76 10.41 -17.60
CA LYS A 165 -28.82 11.01 -18.42
C LYS A 165 -28.90 10.28 -19.76
N ILE A 166 -29.95 9.50 -19.96
CA ILE A 166 -30.25 8.92 -21.27
C ILE A 166 -30.81 10.04 -22.14
N ILE A 167 -29.98 10.58 -23.04
CA ILE A 167 -30.43 11.58 -24.02
C ILE A 167 -31.09 10.80 -25.16
N PRO A 168 -32.42 10.92 -25.36
CA PRO A 168 -33.06 10.29 -26.51
C PRO A 168 -32.48 10.88 -27.79
N ARG A 169 -32.16 10.03 -28.77
CA ARG A 169 -31.79 10.50 -30.11
C ARG A 169 -32.99 11.20 -30.71
N GLN A 170 -32.80 12.42 -31.20
CA GLN A 170 -33.79 13.07 -32.04
C GLN A 170 -33.72 12.41 -33.42
N ASP A 171 -34.79 11.74 -33.82
CA ASP A 171 -34.96 11.25 -35.19
C ASP A 171 -35.09 12.49 -36.10
N THR A 172 -33.98 12.95 -36.68
CA THR A 172 -34.00 13.95 -37.73
C THR A 172 -34.66 13.33 -38.94
N LYS A 173 -35.90 13.74 -39.18
CA LYS A 173 -36.74 13.38 -40.31
C LYS A 173 -35.98 13.58 -41.63
N ASP A 174 -35.96 12.50 -42.40
CA ASP A 174 -35.83 12.36 -43.85
C ASP A 174 -35.60 13.67 -44.63
N VAL A 175 -34.39 13.81 -45.17
CA VAL A 175 -34.13 14.67 -46.32
C VAL A 175 -34.85 14.04 -47.51
N THR A 176 -36.03 14.53 -47.84
CA THR A 176 -36.65 14.28 -49.14
C THR A 176 -35.83 15.02 -50.19
N GLU A 177 -35.03 14.27 -50.94
CA GLU A 177 -34.41 14.72 -52.18
C GLU A 177 -35.51 15.04 -53.20
N THR A 178 -35.52 16.28 -53.68
CA THR A 178 -36.28 16.75 -54.86
C THR A 178 -35.32 17.08 -55.99
#